data_AF-A0A2V7V213-F1
#
_entry.id   AF-A0A2V7V213-F1
#
_cell.length_a   1.000
_cell.length_b   1.000
_cell.length_c   1.000
_cell.angle_alpha   90.00
_cell.angle_beta   90.00
_cell.angle_gamma   90.00
#
_symmetry.space_group_name_H-M   'P 1'
#
loop_
_entity.id
_entity.type
_entity.pdbx_description
1 polymer ?
#
loop_
_entity_poly.entity_id
_entity_poly.type
_entity_poly.pdbx_seq_one_letter_code
_entity_poly.pdbx_strand_id
1 'polypeptide(L)'
;MMLMVLSALTATAGEKGSRSPATRALAFFEADGATIPEFLARHRPAPLSPALRAQVVASLPRTGEGQATAAERAKLAAIEPVLDLHGRKGTVEIKVIEVGQAFVGLHARTVLLLSRDALALLTPEELQAVTAHELGHEYVWNEYQAAMTSADYRRMQQLELVCDGIAVIALRALGLDAACLIAAVTKMTRYNERRGAVASARSYVPLGERRWFIDTVSARTSGWPSSLSPPGSPSGTSRASRIPR
;
A
#
# COMPACT_ATOMS: atom_id res chain seq x y z
N MET A 1 14.14 0.72 -21.21
CA MET A 1 12.72 1.13 -21.24
C MET A 1 11.88 -0.10 -20.90
N MET A 2 11.74 -0.41 -19.62
CA MET A 2 10.89 -1.54 -19.20
C MET A 2 9.49 -1.00 -19.02
N LEU A 3 8.83 -0.89 -20.18
CA LEU A 3 7.40 -0.71 -20.36
C LEU A 3 6.68 -1.74 -19.48
N MET A 4 5.63 -1.33 -18.75
CA MET A 4 4.67 -2.29 -18.21
C MET A 4 4.16 -3.13 -19.39
N VAL A 5 4.58 -4.39 -19.44
CA VAL A 5 4.11 -5.34 -20.44
C VAL A 5 2.68 -5.70 -20.07
N LEU A 6 1.71 -5.06 -20.75
CA LEU A 6 0.41 -5.66 -21.01
C LEU A 6 0.67 -6.94 -21.82
N SER A 7 0.59 -8.11 -21.18
CA SER A 7 0.49 -9.38 -21.89
C SER A 7 -0.88 -10.01 -21.62
N ALA A 8 -1.74 -9.94 -22.64
CA ALA A 8 -2.86 -10.85 -22.80
C ALA A 8 -2.31 -12.21 -23.23
N LEU A 9 -2.73 -13.30 -22.58
CA LEU A 9 -2.73 -14.66 -23.15
C LEU A 9 -3.59 -15.61 -22.29
N THR A 10 -3.96 -16.71 -22.91
CA THR A 10 -5.09 -17.61 -22.66
C THR A 10 -5.08 -18.35 -21.33
N ALA A 11 -6.27 -18.49 -20.72
CA ALA A 11 -6.48 -19.26 -19.51
C ALA A 11 -6.36 -20.76 -19.77
N THR A 12 -5.48 -21.44 -19.04
CA THR A 12 -5.57 -22.88 -18.79
C THR A 12 -6.31 -23.11 -17.47
N ALA A 13 -7.32 -23.98 -17.53
CA ALA A 13 -8.09 -24.40 -16.37
C ALA A 13 -7.29 -25.40 -15.54
N GLY A 14 -7.25 -25.21 -14.21
CA GLY A 14 -6.83 -26.26 -13.30
C GLY A 14 -6.42 -25.76 -11.92
N GLU A 15 -7.34 -25.84 -10.95
CA GLU A 15 -7.11 -26.59 -9.71
C GLU A 15 -8.40 -26.55 -8.86
N LYS A 16 -9.02 -27.73 -8.74
CA LYS A 16 -10.11 -28.05 -7.81
C LYS A 16 -9.49 -28.33 -6.44
N GLY A 17 -9.79 -27.49 -5.45
CA GLY A 17 -9.39 -27.68 -4.04
C GLY A 17 -8.82 -26.45 -3.33
N SER A 18 -8.52 -25.38 -4.06
CA SER A 18 -7.87 -24.19 -3.49
C SER A 18 -8.82 -23.36 -2.62
N ARG A 19 -8.45 -23.11 -1.36
CA ARG A 19 -8.99 -21.98 -0.55
C ARG A 19 -9.01 -20.69 -1.40
N SER A 20 -9.99 -19.81 -1.20
CA SER A 20 -10.06 -18.54 -1.94
C SER A 20 -8.78 -17.72 -1.74
N PRO A 21 -8.39 -16.85 -2.70
CA PRO A 21 -7.27 -15.93 -2.52
C PRO A 21 -7.35 -15.20 -1.17
N ALA A 22 -8.54 -14.73 -0.80
CA ALA A 22 -8.77 -14.05 0.47
C ALA A 22 -8.51 -14.93 1.71
N THR A 23 -8.97 -16.18 1.76
CA THR A 23 -8.67 -17.07 2.89
C THR A 23 -7.17 -17.34 3.01
N ARG A 24 -6.46 -17.47 1.88
CA ARG A 24 -4.99 -17.67 1.90
C ARG A 24 -4.23 -16.40 2.28
N ALA A 25 -4.73 -15.23 1.90
CA ALA A 25 -4.16 -13.95 2.32
C ALA A 25 -4.36 -13.72 3.82
N LEU A 26 -5.51 -14.10 4.38
CA LEU A 26 -5.76 -13.98 5.83
C LEU A 26 -4.77 -14.78 6.67
N ALA A 27 -4.31 -15.94 6.18
CA ALA A 27 -3.30 -16.75 6.85
C ALA A 27 -1.94 -16.03 7.04
N PHE A 28 -1.63 -15.02 6.21
CA PHE A 28 -0.44 -14.18 6.41
C PHE A 28 -0.51 -13.35 7.69
N PHE A 29 -1.72 -13.04 8.15
CA PHE A 29 -1.99 -12.22 9.33
C PHE A 29 -2.41 -13.06 10.55
N GLU A 30 -2.37 -14.40 10.43
CA GLU A 30 -2.70 -15.30 11.53
C GLU A 30 -1.49 -15.49 12.46
N ALA A 31 -1.76 -15.42 13.77
CA ALA A 31 -0.92 -15.98 14.83
C ALA A 31 0.47 -15.37 15.11
N ASP A 32 0.64 -14.04 15.06
CA ASP A 32 1.94 -13.46 15.44
C ASP A 32 2.02 -12.97 16.90
N GLY A 33 0.88 -12.83 17.60
CA GLY A 33 0.82 -12.32 18.99
C GLY A 33 1.44 -10.93 19.20
N ALA A 34 1.88 -10.30 18.10
CA ALA A 34 2.68 -9.11 18.07
C ALA A 34 1.81 -7.86 18.04
N THR A 35 2.38 -6.76 18.52
CA THR A 35 1.83 -5.43 18.27
C THR A 35 1.98 -5.05 16.80
N ILE A 36 1.22 -4.06 16.34
CA ILE A 36 1.31 -3.54 14.96
C ILE A 36 2.76 -3.17 14.56
N PRO A 37 3.50 -2.37 15.36
CA PRO A 37 4.88 -2.03 15.00
C PRO A 37 5.81 -3.24 14.95
N GLU A 38 5.65 -4.21 15.85
CA GLU A 38 6.46 -5.43 15.87
C GLU A 38 6.21 -6.27 14.61
N PHE A 39 4.95 -6.44 14.22
CA PHE A 39 4.58 -7.14 12.98
C PHE A 39 5.23 -6.48 11.76
N LEU A 40 5.05 -5.17 11.60
CA LEU A 40 5.64 -4.43 10.46
C LEU A 40 7.17 -4.46 10.50
N ALA A 41 7.80 -4.33 11.66
CA ALA A 41 9.26 -4.39 11.80
C ALA A 41 9.82 -5.77 11.45
N ARG A 42 9.16 -6.85 11.93
CA ARG A 42 9.59 -8.24 11.72
C ARG A 42 9.50 -8.67 10.26
N HIS A 43 8.42 -8.31 9.58
CA HIS A 43 8.16 -8.75 8.21
C HIS A 43 8.75 -7.82 7.13
N ARG A 44 9.17 -6.62 7.50
CA ARG A 44 9.69 -5.64 6.56
C ARG A 44 11.03 -6.08 5.98
N PRO A 45 11.16 -6.13 4.65
CA PRO A 45 12.42 -6.47 4.01
C PRO A 45 13.48 -5.37 4.21
N ALA A 46 14.76 -5.73 4.08
CA ALA A 46 15.83 -4.76 4.03
C ALA A 46 15.68 -3.85 2.78
N PRO A 47 15.96 -2.54 2.89
CA PRO A 47 15.92 -1.64 1.74
C PRO A 47 16.97 -2.03 0.68
N LEU A 48 16.79 -1.56 -0.55
CA LEU A 48 17.82 -1.73 -1.58
C LEU A 48 19.12 -1.03 -1.17
N SER A 49 20.26 -1.58 -1.62
CA SER A 49 21.54 -0.90 -1.45
C SER A 49 21.54 0.46 -2.19
N PRO A 50 22.29 1.46 -1.70
CA PRO A 50 22.35 2.77 -2.37
C PRO A 50 22.76 2.67 -3.85
N ALA A 51 23.68 1.76 -4.17
CA ALA A 51 24.14 1.53 -5.55
C ALA A 51 23.01 0.97 -6.44
N LEU A 52 22.27 -0.03 -5.97
CA LEU A 52 21.16 -0.61 -6.74
C LEU A 52 20.02 0.39 -6.88
N ARG A 53 19.71 1.15 -5.83
CA ARG A 53 18.75 2.25 -5.91
C ARG A 53 19.14 3.27 -6.98
N ALA A 54 20.39 3.73 -6.98
CA ALA A 54 20.87 4.68 -7.98
C ALA A 54 20.75 4.13 -9.41
N GLN A 55 21.03 2.84 -9.61
CA GLN A 55 20.84 2.18 -10.91
C GLN A 55 19.37 2.16 -11.35
N VAL A 56 18.44 1.83 -10.43
CA VAL A 56 17.00 1.87 -10.71
C VAL A 56 16.57 3.27 -11.13
N VAL A 57 16.92 4.29 -10.36
CA VAL A 57 16.55 5.68 -10.66
C VAL A 57 17.12 6.13 -12.01
N ALA A 58 18.39 5.82 -12.28
CA ALA A 58 19.04 6.14 -13.56
C ALA A 58 18.42 5.40 -14.76
N SER A 59 17.73 4.28 -14.53
CA SER A 59 17.07 3.49 -15.58
C SER A 59 15.69 4.00 -15.97
N LEU A 60 15.12 4.91 -15.17
CA LEU A 60 13.82 5.51 -15.46
C LEU A 60 13.86 6.33 -16.76
N PRO A 61 12.77 6.35 -17.55
CA PRO A 61 12.67 7.24 -18.70
C PRO A 61 12.88 8.71 -18.30
N ARG A 62 13.65 9.45 -19.09
CA ARG A 62 13.85 10.90 -18.87
C ARG A 62 12.61 11.73 -19.23
N THR A 63 11.70 11.16 -20.00
CA THR A 63 10.46 11.79 -20.46
C THR A 63 9.27 11.21 -19.73
N GLY A 64 8.26 12.04 -19.44
CA GLY A 64 7.04 11.63 -18.74
C GLY A 64 7.06 11.90 -17.22
N GLU A 65 8.20 12.31 -16.67
CA GLU A 65 8.28 12.88 -15.31
C GLU A 65 7.79 14.34 -15.35
N GLY A 66 6.77 14.64 -14.57
CA GLY A 66 6.26 15.99 -14.34
C GLY A 66 6.80 16.59 -13.05
N GLN A 67 7.02 17.90 -13.05
CA GLN A 67 7.28 18.63 -11.80
C GLN A 67 5.97 18.78 -11.03
N ALA A 68 5.99 18.43 -9.74
CA ALA A 68 4.85 18.64 -8.86
C ALA A 68 4.64 20.14 -8.62
N THR A 69 3.41 20.62 -8.75
CA THR A 69 2.95 21.95 -8.36
C THR A 69 3.01 22.14 -6.84
N ALA A 70 2.84 23.37 -6.36
CA ALA A 70 2.84 23.64 -4.92
C ALA A 70 1.72 22.88 -4.17
N ALA A 71 0.52 22.80 -4.75
CA ALA A 71 -0.60 22.07 -4.17
C ALA A 71 -0.35 20.55 -4.17
N GLU A 72 0.22 20.01 -5.24
CA GLU A 72 0.61 18.59 -5.31
C GLU A 72 1.70 18.28 -4.28
N ARG A 73 2.69 19.16 -4.09
CA ARG A 73 3.74 18.98 -3.04
C ARG A 73 3.15 18.93 -1.64
N ALA A 74 2.15 19.76 -1.32
CA ALA A 74 1.47 19.70 -0.03
C ALA A 74 0.75 18.36 0.17
N LYS A 75 0.09 17.83 -0.87
CA LYS A 75 -0.55 16.51 -0.82
C LYS A 75 0.49 15.38 -0.71
N LEU A 76 1.61 15.47 -1.42
CA LEU A 76 2.72 14.52 -1.34
C LEU A 76 3.42 14.55 0.03
N ALA A 77 3.46 15.68 0.73
CA ALA A 77 3.97 15.73 2.10
C ALA A 77 3.14 14.84 3.06
N ALA A 78 1.84 14.64 2.78
CA ALA A 78 0.98 13.80 3.60
C ALA A 78 1.39 12.32 3.58
N ILE A 79 2.11 11.82 2.57
CA ILE A 79 2.54 10.40 2.55
C ILE A 79 3.80 10.13 3.37
N GLU A 80 4.47 11.16 3.87
CA GLU A 80 5.71 11.03 4.63
C GLU A 80 5.59 10.15 5.89
N PRO A 81 4.52 10.24 6.72
CA PRO A 81 4.34 9.34 7.86
C PRO A 81 4.22 7.86 7.46
N VAL A 82 3.62 7.58 6.30
CA VAL A 82 3.53 6.20 5.76
C VAL A 82 4.91 5.70 5.36
N LEU A 83 5.69 6.53 4.65
CA LEU A 83 7.07 6.20 4.31
C LEU A 83 7.93 5.99 5.56
N ASP A 84 7.76 6.82 6.58
CA ASP A 84 8.54 6.72 7.82
C ASP A 84 8.21 5.45 8.61
N LEU A 85 6.92 5.11 8.76
CA LEU A 85 6.48 3.87 9.40
C LEU A 85 7.13 2.64 8.76
N HIS A 86 7.19 2.62 7.43
CA HIS A 86 7.84 1.56 6.65
C HIS A 86 9.37 1.69 6.58
N GLY A 87 9.99 2.68 7.23
CA GLY A 87 11.44 2.89 7.22
C GLY A 87 11.95 3.17 5.81
N ARG A 88 11.15 3.90 5.03
CA ARG A 88 11.39 4.25 3.63
C ARG A 88 11.54 5.74 3.38
N LYS A 89 11.30 6.58 4.39
CA LYS A 89 11.59 8.01 4.33
C LYS A 89 13.05 8.24 3.91
N GLY A 90 13.26 9.07 2.88
CA GLY A 90 14.57 9.36 2.30
C GLY A 90 15.17 8.27 1.39
N THR A 91 14.56 7.08 1.31
CA THR A 91 15.03 5.97 0.45
C THR A 91 14.12 5.72 -0.74
N VAL A 92 12.81 5.90 -0.58
CA VAL A 92 11.87 5.85 -1.71
C VAL A 92 11.82 7.23 -2.37
N GLU A 93 12.03 7.25 -3.69
CA GLU A 93 11.90 8.44 -4.51
C GLU A 93 10.47 8.56 -5.05
N ILE A 94 9.92 9.76 -5.02
CA ILE A 94 8.55 10.04 -5.46
C ILE A 94 8.62 10.69 -6.84
N LYS A 95 7.89 10.14 -7.81
CA LYS A 95 7.85 10.65 -9.19
C LYS A 95 6.41 10.88 -9.61
N VAL A 96 6.13 12.10 -10.09
CA VAL A 96 4.85 12.42 -10.72
C VAL A 96 4.95 12.12 -12.21
N ILE A 97 3.99 11.36 -12.75
CA ILE A 97 3.99 10.91 -14.15
C ILE A 97 2.70 11.31 -14.89
N GLU A 98 2.80 11.43 -16.22
CA GLU A 98 1.67 11.68 -17.11
C GLU A 98 1.35 10.43 -17.94
N VAL A 99 0.30 9.68 -17.55
CA VAL A 99 -0.08 8.41 -18.19
C VAL A 99 -1.54 8.34 -18.63
N GLY A 100 -2.30 9.43 -18.50
CA GLY A 100 -3.70 9.54 -18.95
C GLY A 100 -4.69 8.67 -18.17
N GLN A 101 -4.29 8.13 -17.01
CA GLN A 101 -5.10 7.34 -16.11
C GLN A 101 -4.66 7.56 -14.66
N ALA A 102 -5.55 7.31 -13.69
CA ALA A 102 -5.20 7.33 -12.28
C ALA A 102 -4.34 6.10 -11.94
N PHE A 103 -3.10 6.34 -11.49
CA PHE A 103 -2.12 5.32 -11.22
C PHE A 103 -1.27 5.70 -10.01
N VAL A 104 -1.03 4.72 -9.13
CA VAL A 104 -0.03 4.75 -8.07
C VAL A 104 0.66 3.39 -8.13
N GLY A 105 1.99 3.35 -8.04
CA GLY A 105 2.73 2.11 -8.21
C GLY A 105 4.13 2.14 -7.60
N LEU A 106 4.53 1.08 -6.90
CA LEU A 106 5.92 0.90 -6.46
C LEU A 106 6.79 0.26 -7.56
N HIS A 107 7.66 1.06 -8.17
CA HIS A 107 8.63 0.59 -9.14
C HIS A 107 9.94 0.16 -8.46
N ALA A 108 10.33 -1.09 -8.74
CA ALA A 108 11.59 -1.71 -8.30
C ALA A 108 11.91 -1.41 -6.82
N ARG A 109 10.90 -1.51 -5.95
CA ARG A 109 10.99 -1.34 -4.48
C ARG A 109 11.48 0.02 -3.97
N THR A 110 11.75 1.00 -4.84
CA THR A 110 12.43 2.24 -4.43
C THR A 110 11.91 3.51 -5.10
N VAL A 111 10.99 3.41 -6.05
CA VAL A 111 10.40 4.58 -6.71
C VAL A 111 8.89 4.47 -6.64
N LEU A 112 8.23 5.39 -5.94
CA LEU A 112 6.79 5.52 -5.96
C LEU A 112 6.39 6.41 -7.15
N LEU A 113 5.74 5.81 -8.13
CA LEU A 113 5.21 6.48 -9.31
C LEU A 113 3.76 6.87 -9.04
N LEU A 114 3.42 8.15 -9.24
CA LEU A 114 2.06 8.67 -9.07
C LEU A 114 1.64 9.43 -10.30
N SER A 115 0.50 9.09 -10.89
CA SER A 115 -0.01 9.91 -11.98
C SER A 115 -0.60 11.23 -11.47
N ARG A 116 -0.53 12.28 -12.28
CA ARG A 116 -1.20 13.55 -11.97
C ARG A 116 -2.71 13.36 -11.78
N ASP A 117 -3.31 12.46 -12.56
CA ASP A 117 -4.72 12.09 -12.42
C ASP A 117 -5.05 11.51 -11.03
N ALA A 118 -4.19 10.64 -10.48
CA ALA A 118 -4.37 10.12 -9.13
C ALA A 118 -4.22 11.23 -8.07
N LEU A 119 -3.23 12.11 -8.23
CA LEU A 119 -3.04 13.26 -7.33
C LEU A 119 -4.22 14.23 -7.37
N ALA A 120 -4.86 14.42 -8.52
CA ALA A 120 -6.06 15.25 -8.62
C ALA A 120 -7.29 14.57 -7.99
N LEU A 121 -7.39 13.24 -8.13
CA LEU A 121 -8.56 12.46 -7.74
C LEU A 121 -8.66 12.14 -6.24
N LEU A 122 -7.53 11.82 -5.60
CA LEU A 122 -7.49 11.29 -4.24
C LEU A 122 -7.37 12.41 -3.19
N THR A 123 -8.00 12.22 -2.02
CA THR A 123 -7.69 13.03 -0.83
C THR A 123 -6.30 12.69 -0.29
N PRO A 124 -5.71 13.50 0.61
CA PRO A 124 -4.46 13.16 1.29
C PRO A 124 -4.50 11.78 1.99
N GLU A 125 -5.60 11.46 2.68
CA GLU A 125 -5.78 10.21 3.43
C GLU A 125 -5.94 9.01 2.50
N GLU A 126 -6.67 9.18 1.40
CA GLU A 126 -6.77 8.19 0.34
C GLU A 126 -5.43 7.95 -0.34
N LEU A 127 -4.63 9.01 -0.53
CA LEU A 127 -3.28 8.90 -1.07
C LEU A 127 -2.33 8.16 -0.11
N GLN A 128 -2.42 8.45 1.20
CA GLN A 128 -1.72 7.70 2.23
C GLN A 128 -2.09 6.21 2.20
N ALA A 129 -3.38 5.89 2.07
CA ALA A 129 -3.88 4.53 2.02
C ALA A 129 -3.34 3.73 0.82
N VAL A 130 -3.41 4.28 -0.39
CA VAL A 130 -2.83 3.61 -1.56
C VAL A 130 -1.31 3.53 -1.49
N THR A 131 -0.64 4.54 -0.91
CA THR A 131 0.81 4.47 -0.68
C THR A 131 1.17 3.33 0.26
N ALA A 132 0.41 3.12 1.33
CA ALA A 132 0.62 2.00 2.25
C ALA A 132 0.42 0.65 1.55
N HIS A 133 -0.56 0.55 0.64
CA HIS A 133 -0.75 -0.62 -0.21
C HIS A 133 0.45 -0.85 -1.13
N GLU A 134 0.94 0.19 -1.82
CA GLU A 134 2.11 0.08 -2.69
C GLU A 134 3.37 -0.36 -1.95
N LEU A 135 3.58 0.13 -0.72
CA LEU A 135 4.68 -0.34 0.13
C LEU A 135 4.46 -1.78 0.61
N GLY A 136 3.22 -2.25 0.67
CA GLY A 136 2.87 -3.65 0.91
C GLY A 136 3.47 -4.60 -0.12
N HIS A 137 3.58 -4.18 -1.39
CA HIS A 137 4.23 -5.00 -2.42
C HIS A 137 5.69 -5.32 -2.11
N GLU A 138 6.36 -4.51 -1.30
CA GLU A 138 7.73 -4.80 -0.91
C GLU A 138 7.84 -6.08 -0.07
N TYR A 139 6.88 -6.34 0.81
CA TYR A 139 6.85 -7.49 1.73
C TYR A 139 6.69 -8.83 1.01
N VAL A 140 6.16 -8.78 -0.22
CA VAL A 140 5.86 -9.96 -1.04
C VAL A 140 6.47 -9.86 -2.44
N TRP A 141 7.54 -9.06 -2.56
CA TRP A 141 8.06 -8.64 -3.86
C TRP A 141 8.46 -9.81 -4.76
N ASN A 142 9.20 -10.77 -4.22
CA ASN A 142 9.72 -11.90 -4.98
C ASN A 142 8.60 -12.82 -5.44
N GLU A 143 7.64 -13.10 -4.56
CA GLU A 143 6.46 -13.90 -4.84
C GLU A 143 5.58 -13.23 -5.89
N TYR A 144 5.43 -11.91 -5.82
CA TYR A 144 4.65 -11.14 -6.80
C TYR A 144 5.32 -11.15 -8.17
N GLN A 145 6.63 -10.93 -8.24
CA GLN A 145 7.38 -11.01 -9.49
C GLN A 145 7.33 -12.42 -10.11
N ALA A 146 7.43 -13.47 -9.30
CA ALA A 146 7.29 -14.84 -9.75
C ALA A 146 5.90 -15.12 -10.32
N ALA A 147 4.84 -14.73 -9.60
CA ALA A 147 3.46 -14.91 -10.03
C ALA A 147 3.13 -14.10 -11.30
N MET A 148 3.66 -12.89 -11.43
CA MET A 148 3.52 -12.08 -12.64
C MET A 148 4.23 -12.74 -13.83
N THR A 149 5.44 -13.26 -13.63
CA THR A 149 6.22 -13.94 -14.68
C THR A 149 5.53 -15.23 -15.15
N SER A 150 4.87 -15.95 -14.26
CA SER A 150 4.11 -17.17 -14.59
C SER A 150 2.65 -16.92 -15.00
N ALA A 151 2.20 -15.66 -15.03
CA ALA A 151 0.80 -15.29 -15.21
C ALA A 151 -0.17 -16.01 -14.24
N ASP A 152 0.27 -16.30 -13.01
CA ASP A 152 -0.56 -16.88 -11.96
C ASP A 152 -1.44 -15.80 -11.32
N TYR A 153 -2.54 -15.47 -12.01
CA TYR A 153 -3.48 -14.44 -11.57
C TYR A 153 -4.10 -14.72 -10.20
N ARG A 154 -4.30 -16.00 -9.84
CA ARG A 154 -4.84 -16.36 -8.51
C ARG A 154 -3.84 -16.06 -7.41
N ARG A 155 -2.56 -16.32 -7.66
CA ARG A 155 -1.49 -15.95 -6.72
C ARG A 155 -1.31 -14.44 -6.65
N MET A 156 -1.35 -13.73 -7.77
CA MET A 156 -1.32 -12.26 -7.78
C MET A 156 -2.46 -11.68 -6.94
N GLN A 157 -3.71 -12.12 -7.15
CA GLN A 157 -4.86 -11.69 -6.35
C GLN A 157 -4.69 -11.94 -4.84
N GLN A 158 -4.09 -13.07 -4.45
CA GLN A 158 -3.77 -13.33 -3.05
C GLN A 158 -2.76 -12.30 -2.52
N LEU A 159 -1.71 -11.99 -3.29
CA LEU A 159 -0.66 -11.07 -2.87
C LEU A 159 -1.15 -9.62 -2.82
N GLU A 160 -2.04 -9.22 -3.72
CA GLU A 160 -2.77 -7.94 -3.66
C GLU A 160 -3.54 -7.80 -2.33
N LEU A 161 -4.22 -8.87 -1.89
CA LEU A 161 -4.91 -8.88 -0.60
C LEU A 161 -3.93 -8.83 0.59
N VAL A 162 -2.75 -9.44 0.47
CA VAL A 162 -1.70 -9.24 1.48
C VAL A 162 -1.27 -7.77 1.54
N CYS A 163 -1.14 -7.09 0.40
CA CYS A 163 -0.83 -5.66 0.35
C CYS A 163 -1.93 -4.82 1.00
N ASP A 164 -3.21 -5.17 0.78
CA ASP A 164 -4.35 -4.55 1.48
C ASP A 164 -4.27 -4.71 2.99
N GLY A 165 -3.95 -5.91 3.48
CA GLY A 165 -3.86 -6.15 4.91
C GLY A 165 -2.69 -5.39 5.57
N ILE A 166 -1.54 -5.30 4.90
CA ILE A 166 -0.41 -4.47 5.35
C ILE A 166 -0.82 -2.99 5.39
N ALA A 167 -1.54 -2.51 4.37
CA ALA A 167 -2.04 -1.14 4.33
C ALA A 167 -3.00 -0.85 5.48
N VAL A 168 -3.94 -1.75 5.79
CA VAL A 168 -4.85 -1.62 6.93
C VAL A 168 -4.07 -1.50 8.25
N ILE A 169 -3.07 -2.36 8.46
CA ILE A 169 -2.22 -2.33 9.65
C ILE A 169 -1.46 -1.01 9.75
N ALA A 170 -0.90 -0.52 8.65
CA ALA A 170 -0.17 0.74 8.58
C ALA A 170 -1.07 1.96 8.86
N LEU A 171 -2.25 2.02 8.22
CA LEU A 171 -3.24 3.07 8.44
C LEU A 171 -3.66 3.12 9.92
N ARG A 172 -3.93 1.96 10.51
CA ARG A 172 -4.27 1.86 11.93
C ARG A 172 -3.14 2.35 12.84
N ALA A 173 -1.88 2.02 12.52
CA ALA A 173 -0.72 2.52 13.26
C ALA A 173 -0.70 4.06 13.28
N LEU A 174 -1.06 4.68 12.16
CA LEU A 174 -1.07 6.14 11.97
C LEU A 174 -2.36 6.81 12.45
N GLY A 175 -3.32 6.07 13.01
CA GLY A 175 -4.62 6.60 13.41
C GLY A 175 -5.53 7.00 12.23
N LEU A 176 -5.30 6.44 11.06
CA LEU A 176 -6.06 6.68 9.83
C LEU A 176 -7.15 5.62 9.63
N ASP A 177 -8.23 6.00 8.94
CA ASP A 177 -9.35 5.11 8.64
C ASP A 177 -9.01 4.15 7.48
N ALA A 178 -9.12 2.84 7.72
CA ALA A 178 -8.94 1.81 6.69
C ALA A 178 -9.94 1.94 5.53
N ALA A 179 -11.10 2.56 5.74
CA ALA A 179 -12.08 2.82 4.69
C ALA A 179 -11.53 3.72 3.57
N CYS A 180 -10.50 4.53 3.85
CA CYS A 180 -9.82 5.35 2.84
C CYS A 180 -9.21 4.48 1.72
N LEU A 181 -8.72 3.27 2.03
CA LEU A 181 -8.14 2.39 1.01
C LEU A 181 -9.18 1.95 -0.02
N ILE A 182 -10.32 1.41 0.44
CA ILE A 182 -11.36 0.94 -0.47
C ILE A 182 -12.03 2.10 -1.21
N ALA A 183 -12.13 3.28 -0.58
CA ALA A 183 -12.59 4.50 -1.25
C ALA A 183 -11.65 4.91 -2.40
N ALA A 184 -10.34 4.95 -2.15
CA ALA A 184 -9.32 5.30 -3.13
C ALA A 184 -9.31 4.34 -4.33
N VAL A 185 -9.25 3.03 -4.07
CA VAL A 185 -9.28 2.00 -5.12
C VAL A 185 -10.57 2.11 -5.95
N THR A 186 -11.72 2.27 -5.31
CA THR A 186 -13.01 2.45 -6.02
C THR A 186 -13.01 3.68 -6.91
N LYS A 187 -12.46 4.81 -6.44
CA LYS A 187 -12.35 6.05 -7.23
C LYS A 187 -11.46 5.83 -8.45
N MET A 188 -10.27 5.26 -8.26
CA MET A 188 -9.30 5.01 -9.34
C MET A 188 -9.86 4.04 -10.38
N THR A 189 -10.46 2.92 -9.95
CA THR A 189 -11.11 1.95 -10.85
C THR A 189 -12.18 2.63 -11.71
N ARG A 190 -13.12 3.35 -11.10
CA ARG A 190 -14.19 4.06 -11.84
C ARG A 190 -13.64 5.14 -12.76
N TYR A 191 -12.59 5.85 -12.35
CA TYR A 191 -11.94 6.86 -13.18
C TYR A 191 -11.33 6.24 -14.44
N ASN A 192 -10.62 5.13 -14.27
CA ASN A 192 -9.95 4.42 -15.36
C ASN A 192 -10.95 3.72 -16.29
N GLU A 193 -12.00 3.12 -15.76
CA GLU A 193 -13.12 2.54 -16.53
C GLU A 193 -13.75 3.57 -17.48
N ARG A 194 -14.05 4.77 -16.98
CA ARG A 194 -14.61 5.86 -17.80
C ARG A 194 -13.68 6.32 -18.92
N ARG A 195 -12.38 6.06 -18.80
CA ARG A 195 -11.37 6.39 -19.81
C ARG A 195 -11.01 5.22 -20.73
N GLY A 196 -11.69 4.07 -20.58
CA GLY A 196 -11.40 2.86 -21.35
C GLY A 196 -10.09 2.18 -20.95
N ALA A 197 -9.48 2.58 -19.84
CA ALA A 197 -8.24 2.02 -19.31
C ALA A 197 -8.53 0.78 -18.43
N VAL A 198 -9.06 -0.28 -19.06
CA VAL A 198 -9.50 -1.53 -18.39
C VAL A 198 -8.60 -2.73 -18.68
N ALA A 199 -7.42 -2.51 -19.26
CA ALA A 199 -6.47 -3.58 -19.52
C ALA A 199 -6.11 -4.27 -18.20
N SER A 200 -6.30 -5.59 -18.13
CA SER A 200 -6.02 -6.48 -16.99
C SER A 200 -7.13 -6.75 -15.96
N ALA A 201 -8.41 -6.65 -16.33
CA ALA A 201 -9.56 -7.06 -15.48
C ALA A 201 -9.41 -8.40 -14.72
N ARG A 202 -8.63 -9.37 -15.24
CA ARG A 202 -8.42 -10.70 -14.64
C ARG A 202 -7.39 -10.74 -13.50
N SER A 203 -6.45 -9.80 -13.44
CA SER A 203 -5.46 -9.73 -12.36
C SER A 203 -5.98 -8.96 -11.14
N TYR A 204 -7.04 -8.18 -11.31
CA TYR A 204 -7.63 -7.43 -10.20
C TYR A 204 -8.47 -8.32 -9.29
N VAL A 205 -8.36 -8.06 -7.99
CA VAL A 205 -9.29 -8.58 -7.00
C VAL A 205 -10.60 -7.79 -7.11
N PRO A 206 -11.78 -8.44 -7.19
CA PRO A 206 -13.06 -7.73 -7.22
C PRO A 206 -13.22 -6.79 -6.02
N LEU A 207 -13.79 -5.59 -6.25
CA LEU A 207 -13.95 -4.57 -5.20
C LEU A 207 -14.73 -5.08 -3.97
N GLY A 208 -15.73 -5.94 -4.18
CA GLY A 208 -16.48 -6.56 -3.09
C GLY A 208 -15.62 -7.49 -2.22
N GLU A 209 -14.71 -8.25 -2.84
CA GLU A 209 -13.79 -9.13 -2.12
C GLU A 209 -12.71 -8.32 -1.38
N ARG A 210 -12.16 -7.26 -1.99
CA ARG A 210 -11.23 -6.34 -1.30
C ARG A 210 -11.89 -5.70 -0.09
N ARG A 211 -13.12 -5.20 -0.22
CA ARG A 211 -13.88 -4.60 0.90
C ARG A 211 -14.04 -5.59 2.04
N TRP A 212 -14.55 -6.79 1.76
CA TRP A 212 -14.72 -7.83 2.77
C TRP A 212 -13.39 -8.16 3.48
N PHE A 213 -12.31 -8.25 2.71
CA PHE A 213 -10.98 -8.54 3.26
C PHE A 213 -10.47 -7.42 4.16
N ILE A 214 -10.55 -6.16 3.71
CA ILE A 214 -10.16 -4.96 4.46
C ILE A 214 -10.93 -4.89 5.79
N ASP A 215 -12.26 -5.08 5.74
CA ASP A 215 -13.11 -5.08 6.94
C ASP A 215 -12.70 -6.20 7.90
N THR A 216 -12.39 -7.39 7.37
CA THR A 216 -11.96 -8.56 8.15
C THR A 216 -10.61 -8.32 8.85
N VAL A 217 -9.61 -7.78 8.14
CA VAL A 217 -8.29 -7.46 8.74
C VAL A 217 -8.44 -6.34 9.77
N SER A 218 -9.25 -5.32 9.47
CA SER A 218 -9.53 -4.21 10.40
C SER A 218 -10.13 -4.72 11.72
N ALA A 219 -11.11 -5.62 11.64
CA ALA A 219 -11.71 -6.24 12.81
C ALA A 219 -10.70 -7.10 13.62
N ARG A 220 -9.87 -7.91 12.95
CA ARG A 220 -8.85 -8.75 13.61
C ARG A 220 -7.76 -7.95 14.31
N THR A 221 -7.37 -6.82 13.71
CA THR A 221 -6.32 -5.95 14.24
C THR A 221 -6.85 -4.92 15.23
N SER A 222 -8.18 -4.85 15.43
CA SER A 222 -8.82 -3.93 16.37
C SER A 222 -8.40 -4.11 17.83
N GLY A 223 -7.95 -5.31 18.20
CA GLY A 223 -7.40 -5.61 19.53
C GLY A 223 -5.87 -5.43 19.64
N TRP A 224 -5.17 -5.12 18.56
CA TRP A 224 -3.71 -5.00 18.59
C TRP A 224 -3.32 -3.68 19.27
N PRO A 225 -2.39 -3.70 20.26
CA PRO A 225 -1.91 -2.48 20.89
C PRO A 225 -1.25 -1.56 19.87
N SER A 226 -1.74 -0.33 19.76
CA SER A 226 -1.05 0.74 19.04
C SER A 226 -0.01 1.36 19.98
N SER A 227 1.28 1.09 19.79
CA SER A 227 2.32 1.74 20.59
C SER A 227 2.51 3.22 20.26
N LEU A 228 1.89 3.69 19.17
CA LEU A 228 1.86 5.10 18.79
C LEU A 228 0.78 5.82 19.63
N SER A 229 1.12 6.12 20.88
CA SER A 229 0.35 7.11 21.65
C SER A 229 0.52 8.48 20.98
N PRO A 230 -0.55 9.28 20.83
CA PRO A 230 -0.39 10.66 20.35
C PRO A 230 0.54 11.42 21.30
N PRO A 231 1.48 12.24 20.80
CA PRO A 231 2.31 13.07 21.67
C PRO A 231 1.40 14.06 22.42
N GLY A 232 1.27 13.89 23.73
CA GLY A 232 0.77 14.94 24.62
C GLY A 232 -0.57 14.71 25.33
N SER A 233 -0.86 13.52 25.84
CA SER A 233 -1.81 13.43 26.97
C SER A 233 -1.04 13.58 28.28
N PRO A 234 -1.11 14.73 28.98
CA PRO A 234 -0.48 14.87 30.29
C PRO A 234 -1.14 13.88 31.26
N SER A 235 -0.32 12.98 31.81
CA SER A 235 -0.69 12.15 32.95
C SER A 235 -1.01 13.06 34.12
N GLY A 236 -2.30 13.30 34.33
CA GLY A 236 -2.82 14.03 35.49
C GLY A 236 -2.62 13.24 36.77
N THR A 237 -1.42 13.27 37.33
CA THR A 237 -1.21 12.99 38.75
C THR A 237 -1.17 14.32 39.51
N SER A 238 -2.28 14.68 40.15
CA SER A 238 -2.24 15.61 41.28
C SER A 238 -3.01 14.99 42.43
N ARG A 239 -2.25 14.32 43.30
CA ARG A 239 -2.67 13.88 44.62
C ARG A 239 -2.39 15.05 45.57
N ALA A 240 -3.40 15.87 45.84
CA ALA A 240 -3.30 16.92 46.85
C ALA A 240 -3.30 16.28 48.25
N SER A 241 -2.13 16.32 48.89
CA SER A 241 -1.96 16.06 50.31
C SER A 241 -2.51 17.26 51.11
N ARG A 242 -3.47 17.04 52.00
CA ARG A 242 -3.83 18.00 53.05
C ARG A 242 -3.08 17.65 54.33
N ILE A 243 -2.25 18.58 54.78
CA ILE A 243 -1.64 18.62 56.11
C ILE A 243 -2.67 19.26 57.09
N PRO A 244 -2.80 18.75 58.33
CA PRO A 244 -3.83 19.19 59.27
C PRO A 244 -3.44 20.49 60.01
N ARG A 245 -4.45 21.19 60.52
CA ARG A 245 -4.36 22.10 61.66
C ARG A 245 -5.33 21.61 62.73
#